data_AF-A0A1V4RTC2-F1
#
_entry.id   AF-A0A1V4RTC2-F1
#
_cell.length_a   1.000
_cell.length_b   1.000
_cell.length_c   1.000
_cell.angle_alpha   90.00
_cell.angle_beta   90.00
_cell.angle_gamma   90.00
#
_symmetry.space_group_name_H-M   'P 1'
#
loop_
_entity.id
_entity.type
_entity.pdbx_description
1 polymer ?
#
loop_
_entity_poly.entity_id
_entity_poly.type
_entity_poly.pdbx_seq_one_letter_code
_entity_poly.pdbx_strand_id
1 'polypeptide(L)'
;MSEKILPVTTLTEEEQMFKDMVYEFAEEQIKPYSAEMDREAHFRQEIIKQFFELGLMGIEIPEEYGGTGGSMFMSILAIEALSMVDASKN
;
A
#
# COMPACT_ATOMS: atom_id res chain seq x y z
N MET A 1 -32.48 7.98 15.37
CA MET A 1 -31.38 7.05 15.70
C MET A 1 -30.11 7.88 15.66
N SER A 2 -29.32 7.92 16.72
CA SER A 2 -28.02 8.61 16.70
C SER A 2 -27.09 7.75 15.85
N GLU A 3 -26.63 8.24 14.70
CA GLU A 3 -25.47 7.65 14.05
C GLU A 3 -24.33 7.67 15.07
N LYS A 4 -23.75 6.49 15.33
CA LYS A 4 -22.60 6.36 16.19
C LYS A 4 -21.42 6.91 15.37
N ILE A 5 -20.94 8.09 15.72
CA ILE A 5 -19.73 8.64 15.13
C ILE A 5 -18.58 7.76 15.60
N LEU A 6 -17.99 7.00 14.68
CA LEU A 6 -16.84 6.15 14.97
C LEU A 6 -15.55 6.97 14.85
N PRO A 7 -14.47 6.61 15.58
CA PRO A 7 -13.16 7.18 15.35
C PRO A 7 -12.69 6.96 13.91
N VAL A 8 -11.97 7.93 13.35
CA VAL A 8 -11.36 7.84 12.00
C VAL A 8 -10.33 6.70 11.86
N THR A 9 -9.90 6.11 12.97
CA THR A 9 -9.03 4.92 13.01
C THR A 9 -9.81 3.62 12.84
N THR A 10 -11.14 3.68 12.79
CA THR A 10 -11.99 2.49 12.60
C THR A 10 -12.12 2.23 11.11
N LEU A 11 -11.43 1.20 10.62
CA LEU A 11 -11.49 0.78 9.23
C LEU A 11 -12.74 -0.07 8.98
N THR A 12 -13.27 0.05 7.76
CA THR A 12 -14.21 -0.94 7.21
C THR A 12 -13.50 -2.29 7.01
N GLU A 13 -14.27 -3.35 6.82
CA GLU A 13 -13.70 -4.69 6.53
C GLU A 13 -12.86 -4.67 5.24
N GLU A 14 -13.33 -3.97 4.20
CA GLU A 14 -12.62 -3.81 2.93
C GLU A 14 -11.29 -3.05 3.11
N GLU A 15 -11.30 -1.93 3.83
CA GLU A 15 -10.10 -1.15 4.13
C GLU A 15 -9.08 -1.95 4.97
N GLN A 16 -9.57 -2.72 5.95
CA GLN A 16 -8.72 -3.57 6.78
C GLN A 16 -8.08 -4.70 5.95
N MET A 17 -8.87 -5.41 5.15
CA MET A 17 -8.37 -6.46 4.26
C MET A 17 -7.34 -5.92 3.26
N PHE A 18 -7.60 -4.75 2.69
CA PHE A 18 -6.68 -4.10 1.77
C PHE A 18 -5.36 -3.72 2.47
N LYS A 19 -5.44 -3.10 3.65
CA LYS A 19 -4.25 -2.75 4.45
C LYS A 19 -3.42 -4.00 4.78
N ASP A 20 -4.06 -5.08 5.19
CA ASP A 20 -3.39 -6.33 5.58
C ASP A 20 -2.70 -6.98 4.37
N MET A 21 -3.36 -7.04 3.22
CA MET A 21 -2.77 -7.53 1.97
C MET A 21 -1.52 -6.73 1.57
N VAL A 22 -1.57 -5.39 1.64
CA VAL A 22 -0.41 -4.55 1.29
C VAL A 22 0.73 -4.76 2.29
N TYR A 23 0.41 -4.91 3.58
CA TYR A 23 1.40 -5.17 4.62
C TYR A 23 2.08 -6.53 4.44
N GLU A 24 1.32 -7.60 4.16
CA GLU A 24 1.86 -8.92 3.87
C GLU A 24 2.78 -8.90 2.64
N PHE A 25 2.34 -8.24 1.56
CA PHE A 25 3.19 -8.03 0.39
C PHE A 25 4.51 -7.34 0.75
N ALA A 26 4.45 -6.29 1.57
CA ALA A 26 5.65 -5.56 1.99
C ALA A 26 6.60 -6.45 2.82
N GLU A 27 6.07 -7.19 3.79
CA GLU A 27 6.83 -8.12 4.64
C GLU A 27 7.50 -9.23 3.82
N GLU A 28 6.81 -9.79 2.82
CA GLU A 28 7.31 -10.93 2.07
C GLU A 28 8.22 -10.53 0.89
N GLN A 29 7.85 -9.47 0.16
CA GLN A 29 8.49 -9.13 -1.11
C GLN A 29 9.48 -7.95 -1.00
N ILE A 30 9.30 -7.05 -0.04
CA ILE A 30 10.15 -5.85 0.10
C ILE A 30 11.19 -6.04 1.20
N LYS A 31 10.76 -6.47 2.39
CA LYS A 31 11.61 -6.61 3.59
C LYS A 31 12.93 -7.36 3.36
N PRO A 32 12.98 -8.48 2.61
CA PRO A 32 14.23 -9.20 2.40
C PRO A 32 15.30 -8.38 1.66
N TYR A 33 14.89 -7.40 0.86
CA TYR A 33 15.77 -6.62 -0.01
C TYR A 33 15.93 -5.16 0.45
N SER A 34 15.11 -4.69 1.39
CA SER A 34 15.08 -3.30 1.86
C SER A 34 16.48 -2.74 2.20
N ALA A 35 17.27 -3.46 3.00
CA ALA A 35 18.61 -3.01 3.40
C ALA A 35 19.64 -2.97 2.26
N GLU A 36 19.44 -3.78 1.22
CA GLU A 36 20.28 -3.75 0.01
C GLU A 36 19.88 -2.57 -0.88
N MET A 37 18.57 -2.42 -1.13
CA MET A 37 18.02 -1.33 -1.95
C MET A 37 18.37 0.05 -1.37
N ASP A 38 18.29 0.22 -0.05
CA ASP A 38 18.70 1.46 0.65
C ASP A 38 20.20 1.73 0.47
N ARG A 39 21.05 0.71 0.64
CA ARG A 39 22.50 0.85 0.47
C ARG A 39 22.91 1.22 -0.95
N GLU A 40 22.22 0.64 -1.94
CA GLU A 40 22.53 0.83 -3.36
C GLU A 40 21.78 2.03 -3.97
N ALA A 41 20.86 2.65 -3.21
CA ALA A 41 19.93 3.66 -3.70
C ALA A 41 19.22 3.21 -5.00
N HIS A 42 18.91 1.92 -5.08
CA HIS A 42 18.37 1.29 -6.28
C HIS A 42 17.18 0.42 -5.95
N PHE A 43 16.05 0.74 -6.56
CA PHE A 43 14.82 -0.02 -6.41
C PHE A 43 14.80 -1.21 -7.38
N ARG A 44 14.54 -2.41 -6.86
CA ARG A 44 14.44 -3.61 -7.68
C ARG A 44 13.25 -3.54 -8.64
N GLN A 45 13.52 -3.81 -9.92
CA GLN A 45 12.51 -3.73 -10.99
C GLN A 45 11.38 -4.75 -10.80
N GLU A 46 11.68 -5.90 -10.20
CA GLU A 46 10.71 -6.93 -9.89
C GLU A 46 9.68 -6.47 -8.87
N ILE A 47 10.09 -5.67 -7.88
CA ILE A 47 9.18 -5.09 -6.87
C ILE A 47 8.29 -4.03 -7.53
N ILE A 48 8.88 -3.18 -8.39
CA ILE A 48 8.10 -2.19 -9.16
C ILE A 48 7.03 -2.88 -10.01
N LYS A 49 7.37 -3.96 -10.71
CA LYS A 49 6.41 -4.73 -11.52
C LYS A 49 5.26 -5.28 -10.67
N GLN A 50 5.58 -5.80 -9.49
CA GLN A 50 4.56 -6.30 -8.56
C GLN A 50 3.64 -5.19 -8.04
N PHE A 51 4.15 -3.97 -7.79
CA PHE A 51 3.29 -2.83 -7.45
C PHE A 51 2.27 -2.52 -8.55
N PHE A 52 2.66 -2.62 -9.82
CA PHE A 52 1.73 -2.45 -10.94
C PHE A 52 0.71 -3.60 -11.02
N GLU A 53 1.15 -4.84 -10.82
CA GLU A 53 0.27 -6.02 -10.85
C GLU A 53 -0.78 -5.99 -9.71
N LEU A 54 -0.42 -5.43 -8.56
CA LEU A 54 -1.32 -5.23 -7.42
C LEU A 54 -2.20 -3.97 -7.53
N GLY A 55 -2.03 -3.15 -8.58
CA GLY A 55 -2.77 -1.91 -8.76
C GLY A 55 -2.38 -0.78 -7.80
N LEU A 56 -1.32 -0.94 -7.02
CA LEU A 56 -0.87 0.02 -6.01
C LEU A 56 -0.36 1.34 -6.62
N MET A 57 0.04 1.32 -7.89
CA MET A 57 0.48 2.50 -8.64
C MET A 57 -0.66 3.36 -9.18
N GLY A 58 -1.92 2.94 -9.03
CA GLY A 58 -3.09 3.58 -9.64
C GLY A 58 -4.35 3.50 -8.79
N ILE A 59 -4.22 3.56 -7.47
CA ILE A 59 -5.33 3.32 -6.52
C ILE A 59 -6.51 4.26 -6.80
N GLU A 60 -6.28 5.57 -6.88
CA GLU A 60 -7.33 6.57 -7.09
C GLU A 60 -7.75 6.74 -8.56
N ILE A 61 -7.05 6.08 -9.48
CA ILE A 61 -7.30 6.22 -10.91
C ILE A 61 -8.53 5.39 -11.28
N PRO A 62 -9.50 5.93 -12.03
CA PRO A 62 -10.64 5.17 -12.50
C PRO A 62 -10.24 3.93 -13.31
N GLU A 63 -11.03 2.87 -13.22
CA GLU A 63 -10.79 1.60 -13.94
C GLU A 63 -10.72 1.79 -15.46
N GLU A 64 -11.48 2.75 -16.03
CA GLU A 64 -11.43 3.06 -17.47
C GLU A 64 -10.05 3.52 -17.96
N TYR A 65 -9.20 4.00 -17.05
CA TYR A 65 -7.81 4.39 -17.33
C TYR A 65 -6.79 3.38 -16.79
N GLY A 66 -7.24 2.20 -16.33
CA GLY A 66 -6.37 1.13 -15.83
C GLY A 66 -5.96 1.25 -14.36
N GLY A 67 -6.68 2.06 -13.57
CA GLY A 67 -6.52 2.09 -12.10
C GLY A 67 -7.49 1.16 -11.38
N THR A 68 -7.53 1.25 -10.05
CA THR A 68 -8.40 0.40 -9.22
C THR A 68 -9.68 1.11 -8.75
N GLY A 69 -9.87 2.40 -9.06
CA GLY A 69 -11.06 3.16 -8.66
C GLY A 69 -11.26 3.32 -7.15
N GLY A 70 -10.20 3.14 -6.36
CA GLY A 70 -10.19 3.25 -4.92
C GLY A 70 -10.26 4.69 -4.41
N SER A 71 -10.39 4.84 -3.10
CA SER A 71 -10.44 6.14 -2.44
C SER A 71 -9.05 6.68 -2.11
N MET A 72 -8.95 7.99 -1.89
CA MET A 72 -7.73 8.62 -1.34
C MET A 72 -7.32 7.99 0.00
N PHE A 73 -8.28 7.53 0.81
CA PHE A 73 -7.99 6.87 2.07
C PHE A 73 -7.34 5.50 1.86
N MET A 74 -7.76 4.75 0.83
CA MET A 74 -7.08 3.50 0.44
C MET A 74 -5.62 3.76 0.04
N SER A 75 -5.34 4.85 -0.70
CA SER A 75 -3.95 5.26 -0.98
C SER A 75 -3.15 5.49 0.30
N ILE A 76 -3.75 6.17 1.30
CA ILE A 76 -3.11 6.40 2.60
C ILE A 76 -2.83 5.08 3.33
N LEU A 77 -3.77 4.14 3.33
CA LEU A 77 -3.60 2.82 3.94
C LEU A 77 -2.48 2.02 3.26
N ALA A 78 -2.39 2.06 1.94
CA ALA A 78 -1.31 1.43 1.20
C ALA A 78 0.05 2.02 1.58
N ILE A 79 0.15 3.36 1.60
CA ILE A 79 1.38 4.07 1.97
C ILE A 79 1.78 3.74 3.42
N GLU A 80 0.82 3.75 4.36
CA GLU A 80 1.04 3.40 5.76
C GLU A 80 1.57 1.96 5.87
N ALA A 81 0.91 1.01 5.23
CA ALA A 81 1.29 -0.41 5.24
C ALA A 81 2.70 -0.65 4.71
N LEU A 82 3.05 -0.05 3.56
CA LEU A 82 4.38 -0.15 2.98
C LEU A 82 5.45 0.48 3.89
N SER A 83 5.15 1.66 4.45
CA SER A 83 6.09 2.42 5.30
C SER A 83 6.39 1.73 6.64
N MET A 84 5.50 0.84 7.12
CA MET A 84 5.78 0.03 8.31
C MET A 84 6.93 -0.96 8.10
N VAL A 85 7.18 -1.36 6.85
CA VAL A 85 8.23 -2.33 6.49
C VAL A 85 9.45 -1.62 5.92
N ASP A 86 9.24 -0.75 4.94
CA ASP A 86 10.30 -0.01 4.27
C ASP A 86 9.86 1.43 4.03
N ALA A 87 10.20 2.29 4.99
CA ALA A 87 10.22 3.73 4.80
C ALA A 87 11.65 4.15 4.49
N SER A 88 12.18 3.79 3.31
CA SER A 88 13.51 4.16 2.79
C SER A 88 14.04 5.42 3.48
N LYS A 89 15.04 5.28 4.34
CA LYS A 89 15.40 6.31 5.33
C LYS A 89 16.50 7.26 4.86
N ASN A 90 16.97 7.13 3.62
CA ASN A 90 18.03 7.97 3.04
C ASN A 90 17.72 8.42 1.62
#